data_AF-A0A958XVR8-F1
#
_entry.id   AF-A0A958XVR8-F1
#
_cell.length_a   1.000
_cell.length_b   1.000
_cell.length_c   1.000
_cell.angle_alpha   90.00
_cell.angle_beta   90.00
_cell.angle_gamma   90.00
#
_symmetry.space_group_name_H-M   'P 1'
#
loop_
_entity.id
_entity.type
_entity.pdbx_description
1 polymer ?
#
loop_
_entity_poly.entity_id
_entity_poly.type
_entity_poly.pdbx_seq_one_letter_code
_entity_poly.pdbx_strand_id
1 'polypeptide(L)'
;PKSWWSNAVFLKQVARIASFVLGIGEVALQGRVPNRQRFRVQLESVWMLAGSRAQLRTVDLGKPVPHTIQTRLGDFRILRKPVFAIGQSYFDPYDPAEHFGLSHQPYSAEFA
;
A
#
# COMPACT_ATOMS: atom_id res chain seq x y z
N PRO A 1 -17.91 5.18 8.44
CA PRO A 1 -17.33 3.82 8.34
C PRO A 1 -18.21 2.79 9.06
N LYS A 2 -18.45 1.59 8.49
CA LYS A 2 -19.07 0.50 9.26
C LYS A 2 -18.14 0.17 10.44
N SER A 3 -18.66 0.09 11.66
CA SER A 3 -17.86 0.09 12.92
C SER A 3 -16.77 -1.00 12.99
N TRP A 4 -16.92 -2.09 12.25
CA TRP A 4 -15.97 -3.19 12.22
C TRP A 4 -14.61 -2.82 11.59
N TRP A 5 -14.57 -1.87 10.65
CA TRP A 5 -13.32 -1.43 10.01
C TRP A 5 -12.45 -0.53 10.89
N SER A 6 -12.95 -0.08 12.05
CA SER A 6 -12.12 0.54 13.09
C SER A 6 -11.48 -0.47 14.05
N ASN A 7 -11.86 -1.75 13.98
CA ASN A 7 -11.36 -2.78 14.89
C ASN A 7 -10.05 -3.40 14.38
N ALA A 8 -8.99 -3.28 15.17
CA ALA A 8 -7.67 -3.77 14.78
C ALA A 8 -7.55 -5.28 14.62
N VAL A 9 -8.28 -6.04 15.45
CA VAL A 9 -8.31 -7.50 15.36
C VAL A 9 -9.00 -7.92 14.07
N PHE A 10 -10.14 -7.30 13.73
CA PHE A 10 -10.84 -7.56 12.49
C PHE A 10 -9.95 -7.27 11.26
N LEU A 11 -9.30 -6.10 11.22
CA LEU A 11 -8.39 -5.73 10.14
C LEU A 11 -7.24 -6.73 9.98
N LYS A 12 -6.66 -7.20 11.09
CA LYS A 12 -5.59 -8.22 11.06
C LYS A 12 -6.08 -9.55 10.45
N GLN A 13 -7.31 -9.96 10.74
CA GLN A 13 -7.89 -11.19 10.21
C GLN A 13 -8.18 -11.08 8.72
N VAL A 14 -8.78 -9.98 8.26
CA VAL A 14 -9.00 -9.73 6.83
C VAL A 14 -7.66 -9.71 6.08
N ALA A 15 -6.65 -9.05 6.63
CA ALA A 15 -5.32 -9.00 6.04
C ALA A 15 -4.69 -10.39 5.88
N ARG A 16 -4.82 -11.26 6.90
CA ARG A 16 -4.33 -12.64 6.86
C ARG A 16 -5.06 -13.47 5.81
N ILE A 17 -6.39 -13.35 5.72
CA ILE A 17 -7.19 -14.07 4.72
C ILE A 17 -6.80 -13.62 3.31
N ALA A 18 -6.70 -12.31 3.06
CA ALA A 18 -6.29 -11.77 1.77
C ALA A 18 -4.87 -12.24 1.39
N SER A 19 -3.93 -12.20 2.34
CA SER A 19 -2.57 -12.70 2.18
C SER A 19 -2.55 -14.17 1.74
N PHE A 20 -3.33 -15.02 2.42
CA PHE A 20 -3.39 -16.46 2.14
C PHE A 20 -4.09 -16.78 0.82
N VAL A 21 -5.30 -16.26 0.62
CA VAL A 21 -6.15 -16.56 -0.55
C VAL A 21 -5.52 -16.06 -1.85
N LEU A 22 -4.89 -14.88 -1.82
CA LEU A 22 -4.30 -14.27 -3.02
C LEU A 22 -2.81 -14.61 -3.18
N GLY A 23 -2.15 -15.11 -2.13
CA GLY A 23 -0.73 -15.41 -2.14
C GLY A 23 0.14 -14.18 -2.46
N ILE A 24 -0.25 -13.01 -1.96
CA ILE A 24 0.32 -11.69 -2.29
C ILE A 24 1.39 -11.22 -1.29
N GLY A 25 1.82 -12.11 -0.39
CA GLY A 25 2.74 -11.78 0.70
C GLY A 25 2.02 -11.18 1.90
N GLU A 26 2.76 -10.60 2.83
CA GLU A 26 2.20 -9.96 4.02
C GLU A 26 1.35 -8.76 3.62
N VAL A 27 0.14 -8.67 4.17
CA VAL A 27 -0.78 -7.54 3.95
C VAL A 27 -0.94 -6.82 5.29
N ALA A 28 -0.89 -5.50 5.26
CA ALA A 28 -1.22 -4.66 6.41
C ALA A 28 -2.36 -3.72 6.02
N LEU A 29 -3.53 -3.89 6.64
CA LEU A 29 -4.69 -3.01 6.46
C LEU A 29 -4.73 -1.88 7.50
N GLN A 30 -3.76 -1.84 8.38
CA GLN A 30 -3.53 -0.76 9.32
C GLN A 30 -2.07 -0.69 9.70
N GLY A 31 -1.65 0.46 10.19
CA GLY A 31 -0.30 0.68 10.71
C GLY A 31 0.03 2.15 10.65
N ARG A 32 1.33 2.47 10.63
CA ARG A 32 1.83 3.82 10.40
C ARG A 32 2.51 3.94 9.04
N VAL A 33 2.22 5.01 8.32
CA VAL A 33 2.99 5.42 7.15
C VAL A 33 4.29 6.14 7.57
N PRO A 34 5.25 6.42 6.67
CA PRO A 34 6.57 6.94 7.04
C PRO A 34 6.54 8.25 7.86
N ASN A 35 5.53 9.09 7.66
CA ASN A 35 5.34 10.31 8.43
C ASN A 35 4.71 10.10 9.82
N ARG A 36 4.61 8.85 10.27
CA ARG A 36 4.00 8.37 11.53
C ARG A 36 2.48 8.44 11.60
N GLN A 37 1.78 9.00 10.61
CA GLN A 37 0.32 8.98 10.61
C GLN A 37 -0.20 7.54 10.58
N ARG A 38 -1.24 7.29 11.36
CA ARG A 38 -1.91 5.98 11.31
C ARG A 38 -2.80 5.92 10.09
N PHE A 39 -2.79 4.78 9.44
CA PHE A 39 -3.69 4.49 8.33
C PHE A 39 -4.56 3.27 8.66
N ARG A 40 -5.75 3.23 8.05
CA ARG A 40 -6.64 2.08 8.02
C ARG A 40 -7.19 1.93 6.61
N VAL A 41 -7.23 0.70 6.10
CA VAL A 41 -7.73 0.38 4.77
C VAL A 41 -8.99 -0.47 4.91
N GLN A 42 -10.08 0.04 4.38
CA GLN A 42 -11.29 -0.72 4.11
C GLN A 42 -11.21 -1.25 2.68
N LEU A 43 -10.97 -2.54 2.52
CA LEU A 43 -11.03 -3.19 1.22
C LEU A 43 -12.48 -3.52 0.88
N GLU A 44 -12.92 -3.14 -0.32
CA GLU A 44 -14.25 -3.47 -0.84
C GLU A 44 -14.17 -4.65 -1.81
N SER A 45 -13.15 -4.68 -2.65
CA SER A 45 -12.93 -5.78 -3.60
C SER A 45 -11.46 -5.87 -4.00
N VAL A 46 -10.98 -7.10 -4.22
CA VAL A 46 -9.61 -7.38 -4.63
C VAL A 46 -9.60 -8.49 -5.67
N TRP A 47 -8.82 -8.32 -6.73
CA TRP A 47 -8.66 -9.27 -7.82
C TRP A 47 -7.18 -9.50 -8.12
N MET A 48 -6.83 -10.75 -8.40
CA MET A 48 -5.52 -11.10 -8.95
C MET A 48 -5.44 -10.62 -10.40
N LEU A 49 -4.34 -9.95 -10.76
CA LEU A 49 -4.10 -9.60 -12.15
C LEU A 49 -3.56 -10.82 -12.90
N ALA A 50 -4.28 -11.24 -13.95
CA ALA A 50 -3.86 -12.36 -14.81
C ALA A 50 -2.65 -12.00 -15.69
N GLY A 51 -2.44 -10.71 -15.95
CA GLY A 51 -1.31 -10.19 -16.70
C GLY A 51 -1.37 -8.67 -16.81
N SER A 52 -0.26 -8.07 -17.18
CA SER A 52 -0.20 -6.66 -17.59
C SER A 52 0.87 -6.48 -18.65
N ARG A 53 0.79 -5.38 -19.39
CA ARG A 53 1.81 -4.96 -20.35
C ARG A 53 2.22 -3.53 -20.03
N ALA A 54 3.52 -3.31 -19.91
CA ALA A 54 4.08 -1.99 -19.67
C ALA A 54 5.08 -1.68 -20.78
N GLN A 55 4.98 -0.50 -21.38
CA GLN A 55 5.88 -0.07 -22.45
C GLN A 55 6.37 1.34 -22.14
N LEU A 56 7.66 1.59 -22.36
CA LEU A 56 8.25 2.92 -22.33
C LEU A 56 8.79 3.24 -23.72
N ARG A 57 8.17 4.23 -24.38
CA ARG A 57 8.36 4.49 -25.82
C ARG A 57 8.03 3.23 -26.63
N THR A 58 9.02 2.58 -27.23
CA THR A 58 8.89 1.36 -28.01
C THR A 58 9.42 0.12 -27.28
N VAL A 59 9.89 0.26 -26.04
CA VAL A 59 10.50 -0.82 -25.27
C VAL A 59 9.45 -1.45 -24.36
N ASP A 60 9.17 -2.74 -24.57
CA ASP A 60 8.36 -3.55 -23.65
C ASP A 60 9.16 -3.82 -22.36
N LEU A 61 8.60 -3.42 -21.22
CA LEU A 61 9.22 -3.59 -19.91
C LEU A 61 9.04 -5.00 -19.34
N GLY A 62 8.39 -5.89 -20.10
CA GLY A 62 8.24 -7.30 -19.78
C GLY A 62 7.02 -7.59 -18.91
N LYS A 63 6.97 -8.84 -18.43
CA LYS A 63 5.87 -9.34 -17.59
C LYS A 63 6.15 -9.01 -16.12
N PRO A 64 5.12 -8.68 -15.34
CA PRO A 64 5.25 -8.62 -13.89
C PRO A 64 5.77 -9.95 -13.35
N VAL A 65 6.87 -9.88 -12.61
CA VAL A 65 7.40 -11.02 -11.85
C VAL A 65 7.18 -10.77 -10.37
N PRO A 66 6.91 -11.81 -9.56
CA PRO A 66 6.77 -11.62 -8.13
C PRO A 66 8.04 -11.05 -7.52
N HIS A 67 7.92 -10.08 -6.63
CA HIS A 67 9.08 -9.58 -5.90
C HIS A 67 9.57 -10.62 -4.88
N THR A 68 10.87 -10.95 -4.92
CA THR A 68 11.51 -11.91 -4.01
C THR A 68 11.56 -11.37 -2.58
N ILE A 69 11.82 -10.07 -2.44
CA ILE A 69 11.87 -9.35 -1.16
C ILE A 69 10.70 -8.37 -1.11
N GLN A 70 9.85 -8.49 -0.09
CA GLN A 70 8.69 -7.64 0.07
C GLN A 70 9.09 -6.28 0.68
N THR A 71 9.09 -5.25 -0.15
CA THR A 71 9.37 -3.87 0.29
C THR A 71 8.23 -3.33 1.16
N ARG A 72 8.55 -2.34 2.02
CA ARG A 72 7.59 -1.67 2.89
C ARG A 72 7.72 -0.15 2.82
N LEU A 73 6.62 0.54 3.05
CA LEU A 73 6.54 1.98 3.23
C LEU A 73 5.94 2.25 4.62
N GLY A 74 6.80 2.46 5.62
CA GLY A 74 6.40 2.35 7.02
C GLY A 74 5.92 0.92 7.32
N ASP A 75 4.72 0.79 7.88
CA ASP A 75 4.07 -0.49 8.11
C ASP A 75 3.30 -1.01 6.87
N PHE A 76 3.11 -0.19 5.84
CA PHE A 76 2.46 -0.63 4.60
C PHE A 76 3.39 -1.56 3.83
N ARG A 77 2.93 -2.79 3.57
CA ARG A 77 3.70 -3.80 2.82
C ARG A 77 3.31 -3.74 1.35
N ILE A 78 4.29 -3.52 0.48
CA ILE A 78 4.08 -3.59 -0.98
C ILE A 78 3.75 -5.04 -1.33
N LEU A 79 2.72 -5.28 -2.12
CA LEU A 79 2.28 -6.62 -2.46
C LEU A 79 3.30 -7.32 -3.36
N ARG A 80 3.54 -8.61 -3.12
CA ARG A 80 4.53 -9.39 -3.89
C ARG A 80 4.05 -9.77 -5.28
N LYS A 81 2.73 -9.77 -5.51
CA LYS A 81 2.10 -10.08 -6.79
C LYS A 81 1.19 -8.94 -7.21
N PRO A 82 1.01 -8.73 -8.52
CA PRO A 82 0.12 -7.70 -9.03
C PRO A 82 -1.34 -8.02 -8.66
N VAL A 83 -2.01 -7.06 -8.03
CA VAL A 83 -3.44 -7.10 -7.77
C VAL A 83 -4.09 -5.80 -8.19
N PHE A 84 -5.38 -5.86 -8.46
CA PHE A 84 -6.25 -4.71 -8.54
C PHE A 84 -7.14 -4.70 -7.29
N ALA A 85 -7.26 -3.56 -6.62
CA ALA A 85 -8.06 -3.43 -5.41
C ALA A 85 -8.86 -2.13 -5.44
N ILE A 86 -10.12 -2.21 -5.00
CA ILE A 86 -10.98 -1.08 -4.74
C ILE A 86 -11.24 -1.05 -3.23
N GLY A 87 -11.18 0.15 -2.66
CA GLY A 87 -11.40 0.36 -1.24
C GLY A 87 -11.21 1.82 -0.85
N GLN A 88 -11.35 2.04 0.45
CA GLN A 88 -11.18 3.35 1.07
C GLN A 88 -9.99 3.29 2.03
N SER A 89 -9.18 4.34 2.03
CA SER A 89 -8.13 4.52 3.03
C SER A 89 -8.46 5.71 3.90
N TYR A 90 -8.21 5.55 5.19
CA TYR A 90 -8.47 6.54 6.21
C TYR A 90 -7.17 6.83 6.94
N PHE A 91 -6.85 8.09 7.09
CA PHE A 91 -5.70 8.56 7.86
C PHE A 91 -6.19 9.35 9.07
N ASP A 92 -5.48 9.22 10.18
CA ASP A 92 -5.71 10.10 11.31
C ASP A 92 -5.36 11.55 10.90
N PRO A 93 -6.06 12.57 11.44
CA PRO A 93 -5.76 13.97 11.13
C PRO A 93 -4.28 14.31 11.34
N TYR A 94 -3.73 15.18 10.50
CA TYR A 94 -2.35 15.59 10.63
C TYR A 94 -2.15 16.45 11.87
N ASP A 95 -1.42 15.91 12.83
CA ASP A 95 -0.84 16.62 13.98
C ASP A 95 0.68 16.86 13.77
N PRO A 96 1.16 18.12 13.66
CA PRO A 96 2.58 18.43 13.51
C PRO A 96 3.46 18.13 14.73
N ALA A 97 2.87 17.92 15.92
CA ALA A 97 3.61 17.51 17.11
C ALA A 97 3.94 16.00 17.08
N GLU A 98 3.12 15.20 16.41
CA GLU A 98 3.27 13.74 16.35
C GLU A 98 3.78 13.22 14.99
N HIS A 99 3.53 13.98 13.91
CA HIS A 99 3.79 13.56 12.54
C HIS A 99 4.87 14.39 11.86
N PHE A 100 5.62 13.72 10.99
CA PHE A 100 6.62 14.39 10.17
C PHE A 100 5.94 15.09 8.98
N GLY A 101 6.00 16.42 8.95
CA GLY A 101 5.63 17.18 7.77
C GLY A 101 6.62 16.96 6.64
N LEU A 102 6.18 17.11 5.39
CA LEU A 102 7.12 17.35 4.30
C LEU A 102 7.69 18.76 4.54
N SER A 103 8.94 18.85 5.00
CA SER A 103 9.66 20.11 4.87
C SER A 103 9.75 20.41 3.38
N HIS A 104 9.24 21.57 2.97
CA HIS A 104 9.39 22.04 1.60
C HIS A 104 10.88 22.27 1.33
N GLN A 105 11.57 21.26 0.79
CA GLN A 105 12.89 21.42 0.23
C GLN A 105 12.70 21.89 -1.22
N PRO A 106 13.04 23.15 -1.55
CA PRO A 106 12.94 23.60 -2.94
C PRO A 106 13.79 22.68 -3.81
N TYR A 107 13.23 22.24 -4.93
CA TYR A 107 13.89 21.39 -5.90
C TYR A 107 15.12 22.15 -6.43
N SER A 108 16.33 21.75 -6.04
CA SER A 108 17.56 22.26 -6.67
C SER A 108 17.59 21.71 -8.10
N ALA A 109 17.51 22.61 -9.08
CA ALA A 109 17.57 22.27 -10.50
C ALA A 109 18.99 21.90 -10.94
N GLU A 110 19.57 20.84 -10.38
CA GLU A 110 20.94 20.38 -10.70
C GLU A 110 21.00 19.20 -11.68
N PHE A 111 19.90 18.91 -12.38
CA PHE A 111 19.89 17.90 -13.46
C PHE A 111 19.25 18.43 -14.73
N ALA A 112 19.79 19.53 -15.27
CA ALA A 112 19.58 19.97 -16.65
C ALA A 112 20.86 19.77 -17.45
#